data_AF-A0A1Q3AL04-F1
#
_entry.id   AF-A0A1Q3AL04-F1
#
_cell.length_a   1.000
_cell.length_b   1.000
_cell.length_c   1.000
_cell.angle_alpha   90.00
_cell.angle_beta   90.00
_cell.angle_gamma   90.00
#
_symmetry.space_group_name_H-M   'P 1'
#
loop_
_entity.id
_entity.type
_entity.pdbx_description
1 polymer ?
#
loop_
_entity_poly.entity_id
_entity_poly.type
_entity_poly.pdbx_seq_one_letter_code
_entity_poly.pdbx_strand_id
1 'polypeptide(L)'
;MSMISDESEMDLEKCVQTCEEEEIELPADSSGGKLMYFLAPYFFGKTWICDISLSLLGAIMSPSLVRLPYFSLCDFYDDQLETKLSDVFSPLWMIIHYFLFFIMLFVNFIHHRKKVNIEKKALQKLLKEVAEIDLTEDPVAWKRIAFKVNQFCEEGGNHYSLFYSGEHCMRFFVREIVKPIERQTYDIRCYCEGEMYRNFWKNPPNKVLVERALANYNKSVGNFDELSHKAEKEECRDVIFEKFRNIFNTSMLYLGAIESASFMIMTPAYIISMIAWAIFNSFSAPH
;
A
#
# COMPACT_ATOMS: atom_id res chain seq x y z
N MET A 1 79.02 -10.70 -3.36
CA MET A 1 78.21 -9.80 -4.20
C MET A 1 76.93 -10.55 -4.47
N SER A 2 75.81 -9.99 -4.02
CA SER A 2 74.53 -10.66 -3.76
C SER A 2 73.87 -11.17 -5.05
N MET A 3 73.41 -12.42 -5.01
CA MET A 3 72.57 -13.05 -6.04
C MET A 3 71.12 -12.88 -5.55
N ILE A 4 70.40 -11.94 -6.14
CA ILE A 4 68.98 -11.69 -5.84
C ILE A 4 68.17 -12.51 -6.84
N SER A 5 67.44 -13.49 -6.32
CA SER A 5 66.38 -14.24 -7.01
C SER A 5 65.11 -13.39 -7.03
N ASP A 6 64.62 -13.06 -8.22
CA ASP A 6 63.27 -12.50 -8.40
C ASP A 6 62.24 -13.65 -8.36
N GLU A 7 61.75 -13.95 -7.15
CA GLU A 7 60.45 -14.59 -6.95
C GLU A 7 59.35 -13.55 -7.24
N SER A 8 58.87 -13.47 -8.48
CA SER A 8 57.69 -12.65 -8.84
C SER A 8 56.56 -13.46 -9.49
N GLU A 9 56.54 -14.77 -9.24
CA GLU A 9 55.36 -15.63 -9.44
C GLU A 9 54.92 -16.16 -8.08
N MET A 10 54.19 -15.36 -7.31
CA MET A 10 53.39 -15.84 -6.18
C MET A 10 51.93 -15.45 -6.39
N ASP A 11 51.15 -16.46 -6.73
CA ASP A 11 49.81 -16.73 -6.19
C ASP A 11 48.75 -15.65 -6.34
N LEU A 12 48.37 -15.37 -7.58
CA LEU A 12 47.04 -14.82 -7.93
C LEU A 12 45.90 -15.84 -7.72
N GLU A 13 46.19 -17.07 -7.30
CA GLU A 13 45.21 -18.16 -7.11
C GLU A 13 44.72 -18.31 -5.66
N LYS A 14 45.10 -17.40 -4.75
CA LYS A 14 44.65 -17.42 -3.35
C LYS A 14 43.88 -16.16 -2.92
N CYS A 15 43.16 -15.53 -3.84
CA CYS A 15 41.93 -14.83 -3.48
C CYS A 15 40.79 -15.85 -3.39
N VAL A 16 40.91 -16.80 -2.45
CA VAL A 16 39.71 -17.42 -1.89
C VAL A 16 38.98 -16.26 -1.23
N GLN A 17 37.95 -15.76 -1.92
CA GLN A 17 36.89 -14.99 -1.30
C GLN A 17 36.33 -15.85 -0.16
N THR A 18 36.93 -15.77 1.02
CA THR A 18 36.17 -15.69 2.25
C THR A 18 35.29 -14.47 2.06
N CYS A 19 34.13 -14.65 1.44
CA CYS A 19 32.98 -13.80 1.70
C CYS A 19 32.84 -13.83 3.22
N GLU A 20 33.40 -12.82 3.88
CA GLU A 20 32.85 -12.33 5.13
C GLU A 20 31.34 -12.34 4.91
N GLU A 21 30.60 -13.10 5.73
CA GLU A 21 29.15 -13.07 5.70
C GLU A 21 28.77 -11.60 5.90
N GLU A 22 28.52 -10.87 4.80
CA GLU A 22 27.94 -9.54 4.84
C GLU A 22 26.74 -9.66 5.76
N GLU A 23 26.81 -8.94 6.88
CA GLU A 23 25.83 -9.05 7.95
C GLU A 23 24.45 -8.89 7.31
N ILE A 24 23.67 -9.97 7.31
CA ILE A 24 22.39 -10.02 6.60
C ILE A 24 21.47 -9.01 7.30
N GLU A 25 21.37 -7.80 6.76
CA GLU A 25 20.57 -6.73 7.34
C GLU A 25 19.23 -6.64 6.61
N LEU A 26 18.15 -6.88 7.36
CA LEU A 26 16.79 -6.65 6.91
C LEU A 26 16.21 -5.40 7.57
N PRO A 27 15.13 -4.82 7.02
CA PRO A 27 14.44 -3.71 7.66
C PRO A 27 13.99 -3.98 9.11
N ALA A 28 13.86 -5.24 9.52
CA ALA A 28 13.55 -5.59 10.91
C ALA A 28 14.73 -5.41 11.87
N ASP A 29 15.97 -5.41 11.38
CA ASP A 29 17.18 -5.30 12.18
C ASP A 29 17.50 -3.82 12.53
N SER A 30 16.92 -2.85 11.80
CA SER A 30 17.10 -1.43 12.06
C SER A 30 15.97 -0.80 12.90
N SER A 31 16.35 0.15 13.77
CA SER A 31 15.42 0.83 14.69
C SER A 31 14.28 1.58 13.97
N GLY A 32 14.55 2.11 12.77
CA GLY A 32 13.57 2.80 11.92
C GLY A 32 12.96 1.94 10.81
N GLY A 33 13.44 0.71 10.61
CA GLY A 33 13.14 -0.02 9.38
C GLY A 33 11.70 -0.49 9.28
N LYS A 34 10.96 -0.62 10.40
CA LYS A 34 9.51 -0.85 10.35
C LYS A 34 8.77 0.30 9.70
N LEU A 35 9.05 1.52 10.15
CA LEU A 35 8.44 2.73 9.61
C LEU A 35 8.80 2.90 8.14
N MET A 36 10.10 2.74 7.82
CA MET A 36 10.60 2.85 6.46
C MET A 36 9.98 1.79 5.54
N TYR A 37 9.86 0.53 5.97
CA TYR A 37 9.25 -0.54 5.19
C TYR A 37 7.77 -0.26 4.83
N PHE A 38 7.02 0.42 5.70
CA PHE A 38 5.62 0.80 5.40
C PHE A 38 5.51 2.08 4.58
N LEU A 39 6.35 3.08 4.84
CA LEU A 39 6.26 4.40 4.21
C LEU A 39 7.05 4.52 2.91
N ALA A 40 8.14 3.78 2.73
CA ALA A 40 8.96 3.86 1.51
C ALA A 40 8.14 3.65 0.23
N PRO A 41 7.26 2.63 0.11
CA PRO A 41 6.42 2.50 -1.08
C PRO A 41 5.44 3.67 -1.26
N TYR A 42 5.00 4.30 -0.17
CA TYR A 42 4.12 5.47 -0.21
C TYR A 42 4.81 6.66 -0.88
N PHE A 43 6.07 6.91 -0.49
CA PHE A 43 6.87 8.03 -0.97
C PHE A 43 7.52 7.75 -2.33
N PHE A 44 8.22 6.63 -2.50
CA PHE A 44 8.90 6.27 -3.75
C PHE A 44 7.91 5.93 -4.86
N GLY A 45 6.78 5.31 -4.53
CA GLY A 45 5.69 5.08 -5.48
C GLY A 45 4.90 6.34 -5.84
N LYS A 46 5.23 7.50 -5.26
CA LYS A 46 4.56 8.80 -5.47
C LYS A 46 3.06 8.81 -5.15
N THR A 47 2.55 7.79 -4.47
CA THR A 47 1.15 7.70 -4.03
C THR A 47 0.75 8.91 -3.20
N TRP A 48 1.66 9.40 -2.37
CA TRP A 48 1.46 10.59 -1.55
C TRP A 48 1.10 11.86 -2.36
N ILE A 49 1.60 12.01 -3.58
CA ILE A 49 1.28 13.18 -4.44
C ILE A 49 -0.19 13.12 -4.84
N CYS A 50 -0.64 11.94 -5.27
CA CYS A 50 -2.04 11.70 -5.61
C CYS A 50 -2.93 11.92 -4.40
N ASP A 51 -2.54 11.39 -3.23
CA ASP A 51 -3.35 11.50 -2.02
C ASP A 51 -3.47 12.94 -1.53
N ILE A 52 -2.38 13.73 -1.55
CA ILE A 52 -2.42 15.16 -1.26
C ILE A 52 -3.33 15.88 -2.25
N SER A 53 -3.17 15.62 -3.55
CA SER A 53 -3.94 16.31 -4.60
C SER A 53 -5.44 16.02 -4.50
N LEU A 54 -5.81 14.75 -4.28
CA LEU A 54 -7.19 14.33 -4.10
C LEU A 54 -7.79 14.90 -2.81
N SER A 55 -7.01 14.95 -1.72
CA SER A 55 -7.46 15.52 -0.46
C SER A 55 -7.68 17.03 -0.54
N LEU A 56 -6.82 17.75 -1.26
CA LEU A 56 -7.00 19.17 -1.57
C LEU A 56 -8.25 19.40 -2.42
N LEU A 57 -8.45 18.57 -3.45
CA LEU A 57 -9.64 18.66 -4.29
C LEU A 57 -10.91 18.42 -3.46
N GLY A 58 -10.94 17.36 -2.63
CA GLY A 58 -12.05 17.08 -1.73
C GLY A 58 -12.32 18.23 -0.75
N ALA A 59 -11.26 18.83 -0.19
CA ALA A 59 -11.37 19.98 0.71
C ALA A 59 -11.94 21.23 0.04
N ILE A 60 -11.68 21.46 -1.25
CA ILE A 60 -12.24 22.60 -2.02
C ILE A 60 -13.69 22.32 -2.42
N MET A 61 -13.98 21.09 -2.84
CA MET A 61 -15.29 20.70 -3.37
C MET A 61 -16.36 20.62 -2.28
N SER A 62 -16.06 20.08 -1.09
CA SER A 62 -17.02 19.98 0.03
C SER A 62 -17.69 21.33 0.38
N PRO A 63 -16.95 22.41 0.70
CA PRO A 63 -17.55 23.72 0.98
C PRO A 63 -18.28 24.31 -0.23
N SER A 64 -17.83 23.99 -1.45
CA SER A 64 -18.50 24.44 -2.68
C SER A 64 -19.84 23.73 -2.92
N LEU A 65 -19.99 22.48 -2.47
CA LEU A 65 -21.23 21.71 -2.59
C LEU A 65 -22.27 22.10 -1.54
N VAL A 66 -21.86 22.40 -0.30
CA VAL A 66 -22.83 22.68 0.76
C VAL A 66 -22.96 24.17 1.07
N ARG A 67 -21.83 24.85 1.28
CA ARG A 67 -21.86 26.21 1.82
C ARG A 67 -22.19 27.27 0.78
N LEU A 68 -21.68 27.15 -0.45
CA LEU A 68 -22.02 28.10 -1.52
C LEU A 68 -23.54 28.22 -1.72
N PRO A 69 -24.28 27.15 -2.03
CA PRO A 69 -25.72 27.27 -2.25
C PRO A 69 -26.49 27.64 -0.97
N TYR A 70 -26.01 27.22 0.21
CA TYR A 70 -26.58 27.64 1.49
C TYR A 70 -26.50 29.16 1.68
N PHE A 71 -25.29 29.73 1.57
CA PHE A 71 -25.09 31.16 1.75
C PHE A 71 -25.76 31.98 0.63
N SER A 72 -25.75 31.49 -0.62
CA SER A 72 -26.52 32.14 -1.70
C SER A 72 -28.01 32.19 -1.42
N LEU A 73 -28.59 31.16 -0.79
CA LEU A 73 -29.98 31.21 -0.32
C LEU A 73 -30.16 32.22 0.81
N CYS A 74 -29.26 32.24 1.80
CA CYS A 74 -29.36 33.19 2.91
C CYS A 74 -29.26 34.64 2.42
N ASP A 75 -28.27 34.98 1.60
CA ASP A 75 -28.09 36.32 1.02
C ASP A 75 -29.31 36.75 0.19
N PHE A 76 -29.97 35.81 -0.49
CA PHE A 76 -31.16 36.10 -1.29
C PHE A 76 -32.39 36.46 -0.45
N TYR A 77 -32.56 35.83 0.71
CA TYR A 77 -33.72 36.03 1.58
C TYR A 77 -33.49 37.04 2.70
N ASP A 78 -32.24 37.26 3.11
CA ASP A 78 -31.86 38.13 4.22
C ASP A 78 -30.90 39.22 3.75
N ASP A 79 -31.43 40.42 3.55
CA ASP A 79 -30.75 41.60 2.98
C ASP A 79 -29.59 42.13 3.88
N GLN A 80 -29.42 41.57 5.09
CA GLN A 80 -28.35 41.94 6.03
C GLN A 80 -27.14 41.00 6.00
N LEU A 81 -27.21 39.87 5.31
CA LEU A 81 -26.10 38.92 5.26
C LEU A 81 -25.14 39.28 4.11
N GLU A 82 -24.04 39.97 4.43
CA GLU A 82 -22.92 40.08 3.49
C GLU A 82 -22.02 38.84 3.61
N THR A 83 -22.32 37.79 2.83
CA THR A 83 -21.47 36.58 2.81
C THR A 83 -20.06 36.92 2.31
N LYS A 84 -19.06 36.59 3.12
CA LYS A 84 -17.65 36.69 2.72
C LYS A 84 -17.17 35.36 2.18
N LEU A 85 -16.15 35.43 1.31
CA LEU A 85 -15.50 34.25 0.77
C LEU A 85 -14.92 33.35 1.88
N SER A 86 -14.53 33.93 3.02
CA SER A 86 -14.08 33.19 4.22
C SER A 86 -15.18 32.39 4.92
N ASP A 87 -16.45 32.72 4.72
CA ASP A 87 -17.59 32.03 5.35
C ASP A 87 -17.89 30.73 4.59
N VAL A 88 -17.77 30.80 3.25
CA VAL A 88 -17.81 29.66 2.35
C VAL A 88 -16.56 28.80 2.52
N PHE A 89 -15.38 29.39 2.41
CA PHE A 89 -14.08 28.71 2.50
C PHE A 89 -13.48 28.86 3.90
N SER A 90 -14.21 28.42 4.92
CA SER A 90 -13.73 28.46 6.30
C SER A 90 -12.44 27.63 6.42
N PRO A 91 -11.31 28.22 6.88
CA PRO A 91 -10.04 27.49 7.01
C PRO A 91 -10.16 26.24 7.87
N LEU A 92 -10.93 26.30 8.96
CA LEU A 92 -11.18 25.15 9.84
C LEU A 92 -11.86 24.00 9.08
N TRP A 93 -12.87 24.32 8.27
CA TRP A 93 -13.62 23.32 7.49
C TRP A 93 -12.74 22.67 6.43
N MET A 94 -11.97 23.48 5.70
CA MET A 94 -10.98 23.03 4.73
C MET A 94 -9.96 22.07 5.35
N ILE A 95 -9.43 22.44 6.53
CA ILE A 95 -8.47 21.62 7.28
C ILE A 95 -9.10 20.28 7.66
N ILE A 96 -10.31 20.28 8.21
CA ILE A 96 -11.01 19.05 8.61
C ILE A 96 -11.22 18.13 7.40
N HIS A 97 -11.74 18.66 6.28
CA HIS A 97 -12.01 17.85 5.09
C HIS A 97 -10.71 17.32 4.49
N TYR A 98 -9.68 18.15 4.40
CA TYR A 98 -8.37 17.72 3.93
C TYR A 98 -7.84 16.54 4.75
N PHE A 99 -7.85 16.64 6.09
CA PHE A 99 -7.36 15.56 6.95
C PHE A 99 -8.22 14.30 6.85
N LEU A 100 -9.55 14.44 6.76
CA LEU A 100 -10.45 13.30 6.61
C LEU A 100 -10.19 12.53 5.31
N PHE A 101 -10.11 13.23 4.18
CA PHE A 101 -9.78 12.61 2.88
C PHE A 101 -8.37 12.01 2.90
N PHE A 102 -7.39 12.74 3.44
CA PHE A 102 -6.01 12.26 3.48
C PHE A 102 -5.87 11.00 4.34
N ILE A 103 -6.48 10.97 5.52
CA ILE A 103 -6.48 9.79 6.40
C ILE A 103 -7.20 8.62 5.71
N MET A 104 -8.30 8.87 5.00
CA MET A 104 -9.00 7.83 4.24
C MET A 104 -8.08 7.16 3.23
N LEU A 105 -7.42 7.97 2.39
CA LEU A 105 -6.53 7.50 1.33
C LEU A 105 -5.31 6.79 1.93
N PHE A 106 -4.71 7.37 2.97
CA PHE A 106 -3.57 6.79 3.67
C PHE A 106 -3.90 5.45 4.34
N VAL A 107 -5.04 5.33 5.04
CA VAL A 107 -5.49 4.07 5.64
C VAL A 107 -5.77 3.01 4.57
N ASN A 108 -6.35 3.40 3.44
CA ASN A 108 -6.55 2.50 2.30
C ASN A 108 -5.21 2.05 1.72
N PHE A 109 -4.23 2.94 1.55
CA PHE A 109 -2.88 2.59 1.12
C PHE A 109 -2.25 1.55 2.05
N ILE A 110 -2.26 1.78 3.37
CA ILE A 110 -1.72 0.83 4.35
C ILE A 110 -2.42 -0.53 4.28
N HIS A 111 -3.75 -0.54 4.10
CA HIS A 111 -4.49 -1.80 3.92
C HIS A 111 -4.04 -2.55 2.66
N HIS A 112 -3.92 -1.86 1.53
CA HIS A 112 -3.49 -2.49 0.28
C HIS A 112 -2.07 -3.03 0.37
N ARG A 113 -1.17 -2.35 1.09
CA ARG A 113 0.20 -2.83 1.32
C ARG A 113 0.21 -4.20 2.02
N LYS A 114 -0.67 -4.47 2.99
CA LYS A 114 -0.71 -5.78 3.67
C LYS A 114 -0.87 -6.96 2.71
N LYS A 115 -1.52 -6.72 1.58
CA LYS A 115 -1.62 -7.65 0.45
C LYS A 115 -0.41 -7.41 -0.45
N VAL A 116 0.75 -7.90 -0.05
CA VAL A 116 2.00 -7.74 -0.81
C VAL A 116 1.79 -8.25 -2.23
N ASN A 117 1.77 -7.33 -3.17
CA ASN A 117 1.66 -7.63 -4.59
C ASN A 117 3.06 -7.92 -5.11
N ILE A 118 3.38 -9.20 -5.30
CA ILE A 118 4.70 -9.62 -5.77
C ILE A 118 4.75 -9.66 -7.30
N GLU A 119 5.80 -9.09 -7.89
CA GLU A 119 6.06 -9.24 -9.32
C GLU A 119 6.45 -10.69 -9.64
N LYS A 120 6.10 -11.18 -10.83
CA LYS A 120 6.43 -12.55 -11.29
C LYS A 120 7.92 -12.86 -11.14
N LYS A 121 8.81 -11.94 -11.49
CA LYS A 121 10.27 -12.15 -11.39
C LYS A 121 10.72 -12.29 -9.94
N ALA A 122 10.23 -11.42 -9.05
CA ALA A 122 10.50 -11.51 -7.62
C ALA A 122 9.93 -12.80 -7.00
N LEU A 123 8.75 -13.25 -7.45
CA LEU A 123 8.17 -14.52 -7.03
C LEU A 123 8.98 -15.71 -7.52
N GLN A 124 9.45 -15.71 -8.77
CA GLN A 124 10.36 -16.74 -9.28
C GLN A 124 11.66 -16.80 -8.47
N LYS A 125 12.23 -15.63 -8.13
CA LYS A 125 13.41 -15.55 -7.27
C LYS A 125 13.14 -16.14 -5.89
N LEU A 126 12.02 -15.76 -5.25
CA LEU A 126 11.61 -16.32 -3.95
C LEU A 126 11.52 -17.85 -4.00
N LEU A 127 10.79 -18.40 -4.97
CA LEU A 127 10.61 -19.84 -5.09
C LEU A 127 11.92 -20.58 -5.36
N LYS A 128 12.83 -19.97 -6.15
CA LYS A 128 14.16 -20.53 -6.40
C LYS A 128 14.99 -20.60 -5.11
N GLU A 129 15.05 -19.51 -4.35
CA GLU A 129 15.78 -19.49 -3.08
C GLU A 129 15.19 -20.48 -2.07
N VAL A 130 13.85 -20.56 -1.97
CA VAL A 130 13.18 -21.55 -1.09
C VAL A 130 13.43 -22.99 -1.54
N ALA A 131 13.62 -23.23 -2.84
CA ALA A 131 13.91 -24.56 -3.38
C ALA A 131 15.38 -24.99 -3.21
N GLU A 132 16.31 -24.05 -3.09
CA GLU A 132 17.77 -24.29 -3.09
C GLU A 132 18.40 -24.22 -1.69
N ILE A 133 17.87 -23.38 -0.80
CA ILE A 133 18.39 -23.21 0.56
C ILE A 133 17.87 -24.35 1.45
N ASP A 134 18.76 -24.91 2.28
CA ASP A 134 18.38 -25.90 3.28
C ASP A 134 17.55 -25.23 4.40
N LEU A 135 16.27 -25.60 4.49
CA LEU A 135 15.35 -25.07 5.52
C LEU A 135 15.37 -25.90 6.81
N THR A 136 16.03 -27.06 6.82
CA THR A 136 16.06 -27.98 7.96
C THR A 136 17.23 -27.70 8.90
N GLU A 137 18.40 -27.36 8.36
CA GLU A 137 19.62 -27.18 9.14
C GLU A 137 19.94 -25.71 9.48
N ASP A 138 19.47 -24.75 8.65
CA ASP A 138 19.81 -23.33 8.81
C ASP A 138 18.73 -22.55 9.61
N PRO A 139 19.01 -22.12 10.85
CA PRO A 139 18.05 -21.38 11.68
C PRO A 139 17.74 -19.97 11.15
N VAL A 140 18.56 -19.44 10.24
CA VAL A 140 18.39 -18.13 9.61
C VAL A 140 18.04 -18.23 8.12
N ALA A 141 17.66 -19.41 7.63
CA ALA A 141 17.34 -19.67 6.22
C ALA A 141 16.35 -18.64 5.65
N TRP A 142 15.25 -18.37 6.36
CA TRP A 142 14.24 -17.40 5.92
C TRP A 142 14.75 -15.96 5.92
N LYS A 143 15.64 -15.60 6.85
CA LYS A 143 16.29 -14.29 6.87
C LYS A 143 17.18 -14.13 5.63
N ARG A 144 17.97 -15.15 5.29
CA ARG A 144 18.80 -15.20 4.08
C ARG A 144 17.97 -15.17 2.79
N ILE A 145 16.87 -15.91 2.72
CA ILE A 145 15.93 -15.88 1.59
C ILE A 145 15.36 -14.47 1.41
N ALA A 146 14.85 -13.87 2.49
CA ALA A 146 14.28 -12.52 2.44
C ALA A 146 15.29 -11.48 1.94
N PHE A 147 16.53 -11.56 2.42
CA PHE A 147 17.61 -10.67 2.01
C PHE A 147 17.92 -10.81 0.52
N LYS A 148 18.15 -12.04 0.04
CA LYS A 148 18.44 -12.29 -1.38
C LYS A 148 17.32 -11.85 -2.32
N VAL A 149 16.06 -11.97 -1.89
CA VAL A 149 14.92 -11.49 -2.70
C VAL A 149 14.87 -9.96 -2.69
N ASN A 150 15.12 -9.31 -1.54
CA ASN A 150 15.17 -7.85 -1.45
C ASN A 150 16.29 -7.28 -2.34
N GLN A 151 17.50 -7.84 -2.25
CA GLN A 151 18.65 -7.45 -3.06
C GLN A 151 18.34 -7.59 -4.57
N PHE A 152 17.76 -8.72 -4.98
CA PHE A 152 17.32 -8.91 -6.37
C PHE A 152 16.31 -7.85 -6.83
N CYS A 153 15.38 -7.45 -5.96
CA CYS A 153 14.42 -6.41 -6.30
C CYS A 153 15.10 -5.03 -6.42
N GLU A 154 16.06 -4.74 -5.55
CA GLU A 154 16.84 -3.50 -5.56
C GLU A 154 17.70 -3.38 -6.83
N GLU A 155 18.40 -4.44 -7.21
CA GLU A 155 19.12 -4.56 -8.49
C GLU A 155 18.18 -4.38 -9.70
N GLY A 156 16.93 -4.83 -9.56
CA GLY A 156 15.87 -4.63 -10.55
C GLY A 156 15.27 -3.22 -10.59
N GLY A 157 15.77 -2.29 -9.77
CA GLY A 157 15.32 -0.89 -9.71
C GLY A 157 14.21 -0.62 -8.69
N ASN A 158 13.88 -1.58 -7.82
CA ASN A 158 12.90 -1.36 -6.76
C ASN A 158 13.53 -0.60 -5.58
N HIS A 159 12.98 0.57 -5.23
CA HIS A 159 13.57 1.44 -4.20
C HIS A 159 13.14 1.11 -2.76
N TYR A 160 12.50 -0.03 -2.55
CA TYR A 160 12.08 -0.47 -1.22
C TYR A 160 12.11 -1.99 -1.10
N SER A 161 12.40 -2.46 0.11
CA SER A 161 12.41 -3.90 0.41
C SER A 161 11.04 -4.52 0.23
N LEU A 162 10.98 -5.73 -0.32
CA LEU A 162 9.75 -6.51 -0.45
C LEU A 162 9.36 -7.16 0.88
N PHE A 163 10.35 -7.69 1.60
CA PHE A 163 10.16 -8.36 2.88
C PHE A 163 10.80 -7.58 4.03
N TYR A 164 10.03 -7.39 5.11
CA TYR A 164 10.47 -6.77 6.36
C TYR A 164 11.50 -7.61 7.12
N SER A 165 11.23 -8.91 7.21
CA SER A 165 11.97 -9.88 8.02
C SER A 165 11.89 -11.26 7.36
N GLY A 166 12.73 -12.20 7.81
CA GLY A 166 12.62 -13.60 7.41
C GLY A 166 11.26 -14.21 7.77
N GLU A 167 10.74 -13.90 8.96
CA GLU A 167 9.41 -14.33 9.38
C GLU A 167 8.30 -13.78 8.44
N HIS A 168 8.40 -12.53 8.02
CA HIS A 168 7.45 -11.93 7.07
C HIS A 168 7.51 -12.63 5.71
N CYS A 169 8.70 -12.99 5.23
CA CYS A 169 8.91 -13.76 4.01
C CYS A 169 8.29 -15.17 4.10
N MET A 170 8.53 -15.89 5.21
CA MET A 170 7.95 -17.21 5.46
C MET A 170 6.42 -17.16 5.48
N ARG A 171 5.84 -16.23 6.23
CA ARG A 171 4.37 -16.08 6.32
C ARG A 171 3.75 -15.75 4.97
N PHE A 172 4.41 -14.92 4.17
CA PHE A 172 3.99 -14.67 2.79
C PHE A 172 3.98 -15.96 1.97
N PHE A 173 5.06 -16.75 2.01
CA PHE A 173 5.13 -18.03 1.30
C PHE A 173 4.01 -18.99 1.72
N VAL A 174 3.77 -19.17 3.02
CA VAL A 174 2.68 -20.03 3.52
C VAL A 174 1.32 -19.53 3.05
N ARG A 175 1.06 -18.23 3.16
CA ARG A 175 -0.24 -17.64 2.84
C ARG A 175 -0.56 -17.67 1.35
N GLU A 176 0.40 -17.31 0.50
CA GLU A 176 0.17 -17.12 -0.94
C GLU A 176 0.53 -18.35 -1.79
N ILE A 177 1.31 -19.31 -1.25
CA ILE A 177 1.75 -20.49 -1.99
C ILE A 177 1.19 -21.78 -1.37
N VAL A 178 1.43 -22.01 -0.08
CA VAL A 178 1.05 -23.27 0.58
C VAL A 178 -0.47 -23.39 0.73
N LYS A 179 -1.14 -22.40 1.33
CA LYS A 179 -2.59 -22.44 1.57
C LYS A 179 -3.42 -22.62 0.28
N PRO A 180 -3.14 -21.95 -0.86
CA PRO A 180 -3.86 -22.20 -2.10
C PRO A 180 -3.68 -23.62 -2.65
N ILE A 181 -2.53 -24.26 -2.43
CA ILE A 181 -2.26 -25.63 -2.87
C ILE A 181 -2.99 -26.63 -1.95
N GLU A 182 -2.94 -26.43 -0.63
CA GLU A 182 -3.68 -27.27 0.33
C GLU A 182 -5.19 -27.22 0.09
N ARG A 183 -5.72 -26.04 -0.24
CA ARG A 183 -7.13 -25.83 -0.60
C ARG A 183 -7.46 -26.25 -2.04
N GLN A 184 -6.48 -26.73 -2.80
CA GLN A 184 -6.62 -27.14 -4.21
C GLN A 184 -7.19 -26.04 -5.13
N THR A 185 -7.06 -24.77 -4.74
CA THR A 185 -7.46 -23.65 -5.59
C THR A 185 -6.37 -23.30 -6.60
N TYR A 186 -5.10 -23.56 -6.24
CA TYR A 186 -3.91 -23.25 -7.04
C TYR A 186 -3.87 -21.79 -7.54
N ASP A 187 -4.56 -20.90 -6.82
CA ASP A 187 -4.67 -19.49 -7.19
C ASP A 187 -3.47 -18.71 -6.64
N ILE A 188 -2.32 -18.89 -7.29
CA ILE A 188 -1.09 -18.16 -6.98
C ILE A 188 -1.07 -16.88 -7.81
N ARG A 189 -1.24 -15.75 -7.12
CA ARG A 189 -1.36 -14.43 -7.73
C ARG A 189 0.00 -13.74 -7.83
N CYS A 190 0.31 -13.20 -9.01
CA CYS A 190 1.48 -12.33 -9.21
C CYS A 190 1.19 -11.23 -10.24
N TYR A 191 2.00 -10.18 -10.20
CA TYR A 191 1.96 -9.05 -11.14
C TYR A 191 3.00 -9.19 -12.25
N CYS A 192 2.68 -8.73 -13.46
CA CYS A 192 3.61 -8.57 -14.57
C CYS A 192 3.43 -7.18 -15.17
N GLU A 193 4.50 -6.37 -15.23
CA GLU A 193 4.56 -5.16 -16.09
C GLU A 193 3.37 -4.19 -15.93
N GLY A 194 2.82 -4.06 -14.72
CA GLY A 194 1.72 -3.13 -14.43
C GLY A 194 0.30 -3.62 -14.79
N GLU A 195 0.15 -4.78 -15.42
CA GLU A 195 -1.16 -5.40 -15.71
C GLU A 195 -1.58 -6.46 -14.67
N MET A 196 -2.90 -6.62 -14.52
CA MET A 196 -3.54 -7.43 -13.47
C MET A 196 -3.24 -8.93 -13.55
N TYR A 197 -2.89 -9.47 -12.37
CA TYR A 197 -3.10 -10.84 -11.88
C TYR A 197 -3.11 -11.97 -12.91
N ARG A 198 -1.97 -12.67 -13.07
CA ARG A 198 -1.93 -13.99 -13.69
C ARG A 198 -1.86 -15.08 -12.64
N ASN A 199 -2.57 -16.18 -12.87
CA ASN A 199 -2.36 -17.41 -12.12
C ASN A 199 -0.98 -17.98 -12.48
N PHE A 200 -0.02 -17.80 -11.58
CA PHE A 200 1.38 -18.18 -11.74
C PHE A 200 1.56 -19.68 -11.97
N TRP A 201 0.70 -20.50 -11.36
CA TRP A 201 0.73 -21.96 -11.39
C TRP A 201 0.38 -22.56 -12.76
N LYS A 202 -0.42 -21.88 -13.58
CA LYS A 202 -0.80 -22.38 -14.92
C LYS A 202 0.37 -22.53 -15.89
N ASN A 203 1.51 -21.88 -15.62
CA ASN A 203 2.70 -21.98 -16.45
C ASN A 203 3.54 -23.21 -16.03
N PRO A 204 3.84 -24.17 -16.93
CA PRO A 204 4.50 -25.42 -16.51
C PRO A 204 5.88 -25.25 -15.86
N PRO A 205 6.81 -24.42 -16.38
CA PRO A 205 8.05 -24.08 -15.67
C PRO A 205 7.84 -23.55 -14.24
N ASN A 206 6.87 -22.65 -14.06
CA ASN A 206 6.54 -22.09 -12.76
C ASN A 206 5.97 -23.15 -11.82
N LYS A 207 5.12 -24.05 -12.31
CA LYS A 207 4.55 -25.15 -11.54
C LYS A 207 5.65 -26.02 -10.92
N VAL A 208 6.61 -26.46 -11.73
CA VAL A 208 7.75 -27.27 -11.26
C VAL A 208 8.56 -26.55 -10.18
N LEU A 209 8.74 -25.24 -10.34
CA LEU A 209 9.46 -24.43 -9.36
C LEU A 209 8.70 -24.35 -8.02
N VAL A 210 7.37 -24.14 -8.07
CA VAL A 210 6.54 -24.14 -6.86
C VAL A 210 6.53 -25.51 -6.19
N GLU A 211 6.39 -26.59 -6.95
CA GLU A 211 6.40 -27.96 -6.40
C GLU A 211 7.74 -28.27 -5.70
N ARG A 212 8.87 -27.83 -6.27
CA ARG A 212 10.18 -27.99 -5.64
C ARG A 212 10.31 -27.19 -4.34
N ALA A 213 9.89 -25.92 -4.36
CA ALA A 213 9.90 -25.07 -3.17
C ALA A 213 9.00 -25.63 -2.06
N LEU A 214 7.80 -26.11 -2.42
CA LEU A 214 6.86 -26.73 -1.49
C LEU A 214 7.40 -28.03 -0.90
N ALA A 215 8.03 -28.88 -1.71
CA ALA A 215 8.65 -30.11 -1.24
C ALA A 215 9.77 -29.84 -0.23
N ASN A 216 10.55 -28.77 -0.44
CA ASN A 216 11.59 -28.36 0.51
C ASN A 216 10.98 -27.81 1.81
N TYR A 217 9.96 -26.97 1.72
CA TYR A 217 9.23 -26.47 2.88
C TYR A 217 8.60 -27.59 3.72
N ASN A 218 7.93 -28.55 3.07
CA ASN A 218 7.25 -29.64 3.78
C ASN A 218 8.22 -30.55 4.57
N LYS A 219 9.49 -30.66 4.15
CA LYS A 219 10.50 -31.39 4.90
C LYS A 219 10.86 -30.71 6.22
N SER A 220 10.66 -29.39 6.34
CA SER A 220 11.07 -28.59 7.49
C SER A 220 9.91 -28.15 8.40
N VAL A 221 8.66 -28.48 8.07
CA VAL A 221 7.42 -28.06 8.78
C VAL A 221 7.45 -28.36 10.29
N GLY A 222 8.11 -29.43 10.72
CA GLY A 222 8.25 -29.75 12.15
C GLY A 222 8.92 -28.65 12.99
N ASN A 223 9.72 -27.77 12.37
CA ASN A 223 10.42 -26.67 13.04
C ASN A 223 9.62 -25.35 13.11
N PHE A 224 8.50 -25.23 12.38
CA PHE A 224 7.81 -23.95 12.15
C PHE A 224 6.39 -23.85 12.75
N ASP A 225 5.95 -24.89 13.47
CA ASP A 225 4.59 -24.99 14.01
C ASP A 225 4.26 -23.85 14.99
N GLU A 226 5.23 -23.39 15.78
CA GLU A 226 5.07 -22.26 16.72
C GLU A 226 4.87 -20.91 16.00
N LEU A 227 5.44 -20.75 14.80
CA LEU A 227 5.28 -19.55 13.98
C LEU A 227 3.92 -19.49 13.28
N SER A 228 3.30 -20.66 13.03
CA SER A 228 1.94 -20.76 12.48
C SER A 228 0.91 -20.17 13.46
N HIS A 229 1.00 -20.50 14.75
CA HIS A 229 0.14 -19.95 15.79
C HIS A 229 0.32 -18.43 15.99
N LYS A 230 1.54 -17.90 15.81
CA LYS A 230 1.75 -16.44 15.80
C LYS A 230 1.09 -15.77 14.60
N ALA A 231 1.03 -16.43 13.45
CA ALA A 231 0.35 -15.93 12.25
C ALA A 231 -1.17 -15.84 12.46
N GLU A 232 -1.79 -16.79 13.15
CA GLU A 232 -3.23 -16.73 13.52
C GLU A 232 -3.55 -15.52 14.41
N LYS A 233 -2.66 -15.17 15.34
CA LYS A 233 -2.82 -13.99 16.20
C LYS A 233 -2.71 -12.68 15.42
N GLU A 234 -1.89 -12.63 14.36
CA GLU A 234 -1.82 -11.48 13.46
C GLU A 234 -3.05 -11.37 12.55
N GLU A 235 -3.60 -12.49 12.09
CA GLU A 235 -4.87 -12.53 11.35
C GLU A 235 -6.01 -11.88 12.17
N CYS A 236 -6.06 -12.13 13.49
CA CYS A 236 -7.01 -11.45 14.39
C CYS A 236 -6.82 -9.92 14.43
N ARG A 237 -5.57 -9.43 14.44
CA ARG A 237 -5.27 -7.98 14.40
C ARG A 237 -5.68 -7.37 13.06
N ASP A 238 -5.54 -8.11 11.97
CA ASP A 238 -5.97 -7.69 10.64
C ASP A 238 -7.48 -7.51 10.55
N VAL A 239 -8.26 -8.38 11.18
CA VAL A 239 -9.73 -8.25 11.27
C VAL A 239 -10.13 -6.94 11.96
N ILE A 240 -9.45 -6.55 13.05
CA ILE A 240 -9.75 -5.29 13.76
C ILE A 240 -9.46 -4.09 12.88
N PHE A 241 -8.29 -4.07 12.21
CA PHE A 241 -7.91 -2.99 11.31
C PHE A 241 -8.87 -2.87 10.12
N GLU A 242 -9.31 -4.00 9.57
CA GLU A 242 -10.29 -4.01 8.47
C GLU A 242 -11.65 -3.47 8.90
N LYS A 243 -12.13 -3.83 10.09
CA LYS A 243 -13.35 -3.23 10.67
C LYS A 243 -13.23 -1.72 10.82
N PHE A 244 -12.12 -1.24 11.40
CA PHE A 244 -11.88 0.19 11.56
C PHE A 244 -11.89 0.93 10.21
N ARG A 245 -11.16 0.42 9.22
CA ARG A 245 -11.15 0.98 7.86
C ARG A 245 -12.56 1.02 7.25
N ASN A 246 -13.31 -0.07 7.38
CA ASN A 246 -14.65 -0.16 6.79
C ASN A 246 -15.60 0.85 7.44
N ILE A 247 -15.54 1.03 8.77
CA ILE A 247 -16.28 2.06 9.48
C ILE A 247 -15.89 3.45 8.96
N PHE A 248 -14.58 3.74 8.90
CA PHE A 248 -14.08 5.04 8.46
C PHE A 248 -14.50 5.37 7.02
N ASN A 249 -14.30 4.45 6.08
CA ASN A 249 -14.71 4.61 4.68
C ASN A 249 -16.23 4.79 4.55
N THR A 250 -17.02 4.04 5.33
CA THR A 250 -18.48 4.16 5.32
C THR A 250 -18.93 5.53 5.84
N SER A 251 -18.32 6.02 6.92
CA SER A 251 -18.59 7.37 7.43
C SER A 251 -18.25 8.45 6.41
N MET A 252 -17.14 8.32 5.68
CA MET A 252 -16.77 9.25 4.60
C MET A 252 -17.77 9.23 3.44
N LEU A 253 -18.25 8.05 3.06
CA LEU A 253 -19.28 7.92 2.04
C LEU A 253 -20.59 8.59 2.46
N TYR A 254 -21.02 8.41 3.72
CA TYR A 254 -22.21 9.09 4.24
C TYR A 254 -22.03 10.61 4.27
N LEU A 255 -20.87 11.10 4.69
CA LEU A 255 -20.57 12.53 4.66
C LEU A 255 -20.74 13.08 3.24
N GLY A 256 -20.09 12.47 2.24
CA GLY A 256 -20.23 12.89 0.84
C GLY A 256 -21.65 12.79 0.30
N ALA A 257 -22.43 11.78 0.70
CA ALA A 257 -23.83 11.63 0.32
C ALA A 257 -24.71 12.74 0.91
N ILE A 258 -24.49 13.10 2.17
CA ILE A 258 -25.20 14.20 2.85
C ILE A 258 -24.86 15.53 2.16
N GLU A 259 -23.58 15.79 1.87
CA GLU A 259 -23.15 16.99 1.16
C GLU A 259 -23.79 17.09 -0.23
N SER A 260 -23.79 15.98 -0.98
CA SER A 260 -24.39 15.92 -2.32
C SER A 260 -25.90 16.12 -2.28
N ALA A 261 -26.61 15.49 -1.34
CA ALA A 261 -28.04 15.68 -1.18
C ALA A 261 -28.38 17.13 -0.83
N SER A 262 -27.58 17.73 0.07
CA SER A 262 -27.74 19.14 0.46
C SER A 262 -27.57 20.07 -0.75
N PHE A 263 -26.55 19.86 -1.57
CA PHE A 263 -26.33 20.59 -2.83
C PHE A 263 -27.53 20.47 -3.79
N MET A 264 -28.02 19.24 -4.00
CA MET A 264 -29.13 18.95 -4.91
C MET A 264 -30.47 19.53 -4.44
N ILE A 265 -30.62 19.87 -3.16
CA ILE A 265 -31.81 20.53 -2.62
C ILE A 265 -31.67 22.06 -2.69
N MET A 266 -30.54 22.60 -2.20
CA MET A 266 -30.36 24.04 -2.06
C MET A 266 -30.15 24.75 -3.39
N THR A 267 -29.41 24.16 -4.33
CA THR A 267 -29.12 24.79 -5.63
C THR A 267 -30.39 25.01 -6.47
N PRO A 268 -31.29 24.00 -6.66
CA PRO A 268 -32.55 24.24 -7.35
C PRO A 268 -33.45 25.21 -6.62
N ALA A 269 -33.51 25.17 -5.28
CA ALA A 269 -34.30 26.11 -4.50
C ALA A 269 -33.83 27.56 -4.74
N TYR A 270 -32.51 27.81 -4.78
CA TYR A 270 -31.95 29.11 -5.11
C TYR A 270 -32.32 29.56 -6.53
N ILE A 271 -32.14 28.69 -7.53
CA ILE A 271 -32.47 28.99 -8.93
C ILE A 271 -33.96 29.33 -9.09
N ILE A 272 -34.84 28.53 -8.49
CA ILE A 272 -36.30 28.76 -8.54
C ILE A 272 -36.65 30.10 -7.89
N SER A 273 -36.04 30.42 -6.75
CA SER A 273 -36.27 31.68 -6.03
C SER A 273 -35.87 32.89 -6.88
N MET A 274 -34.70 32.83 -7.53
CA MET A 274 -34.23 33.85 -8.47
C MET A 274 -35.17 34.05 -9.66
N ILE A 275 -35.65 32.97 -10.27
CA ILE A 275 -36.61 33.03 -11.39
C ILE A 275 -37.93 33.66 -10.92
N ALA A 276 -38.47 33.21 -9.79
CA ALA A 276 -39.72 33.73 -9.24
C ALA A 276 -39.62 35.25 -8.97
N TRP A 277 -38.54 35.69 -8.32
CA TRP A 277 -38.31 37.10 -8.04
C TRP A 277 -38.17 37.95 -9.31
N ALA A 278 -37.45 37.46 -10.32
CA ALA A 278 -37.35 38.14 -11.61
C ALA A 278 -38.73 38.30 -12.29
N ILE A 279 -39.55 37.24 -12.26
CA ILE A 279 -40.93 37.27 -12.79
C ILE A 279 -41.78 38.29 -12.03
N PHE A 280 -41.81 38.25 -10.69
CA PHE A 280 -42.59 39.19 -9.89
C PHE A 280 -42.18 40.65 -10.12
N ASN A 281 -40.88 40.93 -10.20
CA ASN A 281 -40.39 42.28 -10.50
C ASN A 281 -40.75 42.73 -11.92
N SER A 282 -40.76 41.83 -12.90
CA SER A 282 -41.16 42.15 -14.27
C SER A 282 -42.63 42.60 -14.39
N PHE A 283 -43.50 42.11 -13.50
CA PHE A 283 -44.90 42.54 -13.42
C PHE A 283 -45.12 43.79 -12.55
N SER A 284 -44.12 44.18 -11.74
CA SER A 284 -44.22 45.28 -10.76
C SER A 284 -43.57 46.58 -11.24
N ALA A 285 -42.85 46.58 -12.36
CA ALA A 285 -42.27 47.79 -12.93
C ALA A 285 -43.37 48.68 -13.56
N PRO A 286 -43.50 49.96 -13.17
CA PRO A 286 -44.49 50.86 -13.75
C PRO A 286 -44.11 51.17 -15.20
N HIS A 287 -45.05 50.96 -16.13
CA HIS A 287 -44.99 51.48 -17.50
C HIS A 287 -45.19 53.00 -17.53
#